data_AF-A0AAW3MVP0-F1
#
_entry.id   AF-A0AAW3MVP0-F1
#
_cell.length_a   1.000
_cell.length_b   1.000
_cell.length_c   1.000
_cell.angle_alpha   90.00
_cell.angle_beta   90.00
_cell.angle_gamma   90.00
#
_symmetry.space_group_name_H-M   'P 1'
#
loop_
_entity.id
_entity.type
_entity.pdbx_description
1 polymer ?
#
loop_
_entity_poly.entity_id
_entity_poly.type
_entity_poly.pdbx_seq_one_letter_code
_entity_poly.pdbx_strand_id
1 'polypeptide(L)' 'MAVDINLQRERQSEVLQAALSWWEAHRPVSFDLRQHLDNPTVNMPTKTDQALASAVAAAVGVGVL' A
#
# COMPACT_ATOMS: atom_id res chain seq x y z
N MET A 1 3.63 -10.33 -28.34
CA MET A 1 3.94 -10.89 -27.01
C MET A 1 4.72 -9.94 -26.10
N ALA A 2 5.58 -9.04 -26.59
CA ALA A 2 6.26 -8.05 -25.72
C ALA A 2 5.35 -6.90 -25.22
N VAL A 3 4.31 -6.54 -25.99
CA VAL A 3 3.34 -5.49 -25.62
C VAL A 3 2.51 -5.90 -24.40
N ASP A 4 2.08 -7.17 -24.31
CA ASP A 4 1.34 -7.71 -23.16
C ASP A 4 2.11 -7.57 -21.84
N ILE A 5 3.42 -7.83 -21.86
CA ILE A 5 4.25 -7.81 -20.63
C ILE A 5 4.45 -6.37 -20.14
N ASN A 6 4.65 -5.41 -21.04
CA ASN A 6 4.78 -4.00 -20.67
C ASN A 6 3.45 -3.43 -20.13
N LEU A 7 2.33 -3.73 -20.80
CA LEU A 7 1.00 -3.31 -20.36
C LEU A 7 0.65 -3.92 -18.99
N GLN A 8 1.04 -5.18 -18.75
CA GLN A 8 0.83 -5.84 -17.47
C GLN A 8 1.66 -5.19 -16.35
N ARG A 9 2.91 -4.79 -16.63
CA ARG A 9 3.75 -4.06 -15.66
C ARG A 9 3.20 -2.67 -15.34
N GLU A 10 2.76 -1.92 -16.35
CA GLU A 10 2.16 -0.59 -16.15
C GLU A 10 0.92 -0.67 -15.26
N ARG A 11 0.00 -1.60 -15.54
CA ARG A 11 -1.17 -1.84 -14.71
C ARG A 11 -0.82 -2.28 -13.29
N GLN A 12 0.21 -3.12 -13.14
CA GLN A 12 0.69 -3.51 -11.80
C GLN A 12 1.20 -2.29 -11.03
N SER A 13 1.98 -1.41 -11.65
CA SER A 13 2.47 -0.18 -11.04
C SER A 13 1.32 0.76 -10.65
N GLU A 14 0.29 0.90 -11.49
CA GLU A 14 -0.89 1.72 -11.17
C GLU A 14 -1.66 1.17 -9.96
N VAL A 15 -1.86 -0.14 -9.89
CA VAL A 15 -2.53 -0.79 -8.75
C VAL A 15 -1.73 -0.62 -7.47
N LEU A 16 -0.41 -0.80 -7.56
CA LEU A 16 0.53 -0.61 -6.45
C LEU A 16 0.53 0.83 -5.93
N GLN A 17 0.57 1.81 -6.85
CA GLN A 17 0.51 3.24 -6.52
C GLN A 17 -0.85 3.63 -5.90
N ALA A 18 -1.94 3.06 -6.42
CA ALA A 18 -3.28 3.28 -5.86
C ALA A 18 -3.40 2.71 -4.45
N ALA A 19 -2.85 1.51 -4.20
CA ALA A 19 -2.83 0.89 -2.89
C ALA A 19 -1.98 1.69 -1.89
N LEU A 20 -0.82 2.21 -2.32
CA LEU A 20 0.01 3.10 -1.51
C LEU A 20 -0.74 4.39 -1.16
N SER A 21 -1.30 5.06 -2.15
CA SER A 21 -2.06 6.30 -1.97
C SER A 21 -3.26 6.11 -1.04
N TRP A 22 -3.97 4.99 -1.19
CA TRP A 22 -5.07 4.62 -0.32
C TRP A 22 -4.59 4.42 1.13
N TRP A 23 -3.49 3.70 1.32
CA TRP A 23 -2.94 3.45 2.65
C TRP A 23 -2.47 4.74 3.32
N GLU A 24 -1.77 5.61 2.59
CA GLU A 24 -1.35 6.93 3.09
C GLU A 24 -2.52 7.85 3.42
N ALA A 25 -3.62 7.80 2.67
CA ALA A 25 -4.81 8.59 2.96
C ALA A 25 -5.48 8.21 4.29
N HIS A 26 -5.27 6.99 4.77
CA HIS A 26 -5.77 6.53 6.07
C HIS A 26 -4.79 6.77 7.23
N ARG A 27 -3.59 7.26 6.93
CA ARG A 27 -2.57 7.58 7.93
C ARG A 27 -3.11 8.63 8.90
N PRO A 28 -3.11 8.37 10.21
CA PRO A 28 -3.45 9.38 11.20
C PRO A 28 -2.55 10.61 11.06
N VAL A 29 -3.13 11.81 11.19
CA VAL A 29 -2.38 13.08 11.09
C VAL A 29 -1.23 13.15 12.10
N SER A 30 -1.37 12.50 13.25
CA SER A 30 -0.36 12.44 14.31
C SER A 30 0.76 11.43 14.05
N PHE A 31 0.64 10.56 13.04
CA PHE A 31 1.62 9.51 12.79
C PHE A 31 2.66 10.01 11.79
N ASP A 32 3.94 9.78 12.07
CA ASP A 32 4.98 9.78 11.04
C ASP A 32 4.92 8.50 10.17
N LEU A 33 5.69 8.43 9.08
CA LEU A 33 5.68 7.26 8.19
C LEU A 33 6.11 5.99 8.93
N ARG A 34 7.07 6.09 9.85
CA ARG A 34 7.60 4.95 10.59
C ARG A 34 6.57 4.43 11.59
N GLN A 35 5.88 5.32 12.30
CA GLN A 35 4.77 5.01 13.19
C GLN A 35 3.61 4.36 12.44
N HIS A 36 3.35 4.80 11.21
CA HIS A 36 2.33 4.20 10.34
C HIS A 36 2.73 2.80 9.84
N LEU A 37 4.01 2.58 9.52
CA LEU A 37 4.55 1.25 9.20
C LEU A 37 4.51 0.30 10.40
N ASP A 38 4.80 0.81 11.60
CA ASP A 38 4.77 0.03 12.85
C ASP A 38 3.33 -0.32 13.27
N ASN A 39 2.34 0.48 12.86
CA ASN A 39 0.93 0.29 13.19
C ASN A 39 0.03 0.42 11.95
N PRO A 40 0.17 -0.50 10.97
CA PRO A 40 -0.44 -0.35 9.65
C PRO A 40 -1.96 -0.54 9.65
N THR A 41 -2.51 -1.13 10.72
CA THR A 41 -3.94 -1.41 10.86
C THR A 41 -4.72 -0.30 11.55
N VAL A 42 -4.07 0.81 11.92
CA VAL A 42 -4.75 1.95 12.55
C VAL A 42 -5.68 2.61 11.53
N ASN A 43 -6.86 3.07 11.99
CA ASN A 43 -7.94 3.59 11.15
C ASN A 43 -8.53 2.59 10.13
N MET A 44 -8.29 1.29 10.29
CA MET A 44 -8.88 0.26 9.42
C MET A 44 -10.10 -0.39 10.08
N PRO A 45 -11.32 -0.09 9.61
CA PRO A 45 -12.55 -0.53 10.28
C PRO A 45 -12.85 -2.01 10.09
N THR A 46 -12.39 -2.62 8.99
CA THR A 46 -12.66 -4.04 8.69
C THR A 46 -11.39 -4.89 8.70
N LYS A 47 -11.55 -6.20 8.95
CA LYS A 47 -10.44 -7.17 8.88
C LYS A 47 -9.81 -7.23 7.48
N THR A 48 -10.62 -6.99 6.44
CA THR A 48 -10.15 -6.96 5.05
C THR A 48 -9.24 -5.77 4.81
N ASP A 49 -9.61 -4.59 5.31
CA ASP A 49 -8.78 -3.37 5.20
C ASP A 49 -7.48 -3.53 6.01
N GLN A 50 -7.55 -4.15 7.19
CA GLN A 50 -6.36 -4.44 8.00
C GLN A 50 -5.38 -5.37 7.27
N ALA A 51 -5.89 -6.38 6.56
CA ALA A 51 -5.06 -7.29 5.78
C ALA A 51 -4.39 -6.57 4.59
N LEU A 52 -5.14 -5.72 3.87
CA LEU A 52 -4.60 -4.91 2.79
C LEU A 52 -3.54 -3.92 3.29
N ALA A 53 -3.84 -3.19 4.37
CA ALA A 53 -2.92 -2.21 4.94
C ALA A 53 -1.62 -2.86 5.45
N SER A 54 -1.71 -4.05 6.05
CA SER A 54 -0.53 -4.82 6.46
C SER A 54 0.32 -5.25 5.25
N ALA A 55 -0.31 -5.66 4.16
CA ALA A 55 0.39 -6.05 2.94
C ALA A 55 1.08 -4.85 2.27
N VAL A 56 0.40 -3.69 2.21
CA VAL A 56 0.98 -2.44 1.68
C VAL A 56 2.15 -1.98 2.54
N ALA A 57 1.98 -1.95 3.87
CA ALA A 57 3.05 -1.57 4.79
C ALA A 57 4.28 -2.48 4.69
N ALA A 58 4.06 -3.79 4.57
CA ALA A 58 5.16 -4.75 4.36
C ALA A 58 5.90 -4.47 3.05
N ALA A 59 5.18 -4.19 1.96
CA ALA A 59 5.77 -3.87 0.66
C ALA A 59 6.54 -2.53 0.67
N VAL A 60 6.04 -1.51 1.35
CA VAL A 60 6.76 -0.24 1.58
C VAL A 60 8.01 -0.47 2.43
N GLY A 61 7.91 -1.27 3.49
CA GLY A 61 9.04 -1.57 4.38
C GLY A 61 10.22 -2.27 3.70
N VAL A 62 9.98 -3.00 2.61
CA VAL A 62 11.02 -3.65 1.79
C VAL A 62 11.39 -2.87 0.52
N GLY A 63 10.82 -1.68 0.31
CA GLY A 63 11.11 -0.80 -0.84
C GLY A 63 10.56 -1.29 -2.18
N VAL A 64 9.49 -2.09 -2.16
CA VAL A 64 8.76 -2.54 -3.36
C VAL A 64 7.68 -1.53 -3.77
N LEU A 65 7.26 -0.67 -2.82
CA LEU A 65 6.34 0.45 -2.97
C LEU A 65 7.02 1.75 -2.54
#